data_AF-A0A8X6XJ14-F1
#
_entry.id   AF-A0A8X6XJ14-F1
#
_cell.length_a   1.000
_cell.length_b   1.000
_cell.length_c   1.000
_cell.angle_alpha   90.00
_cell.angle_beta   90.00
_cell.angle_gamma   90.00
#
_symmetry.space_group_name_H-M   'P 1'
#
loop_
_entity.id
_entity.type
_entity.pdbx_description
1 polymer ?
#
loop_
_entity_poly.entity_id
_entity_poly.type
_entity_poly.pdbx_seq_one_letter_code
_entity_poly.pdbx_strand_id
1 'polypeptide(L)' 'MNQRDFSNVQVMRKPDENGGIQLKKFKEIIRNKYGAEIDNYWELHKWTIDNLAEFWAELWDFVGIISSKKFDQ' A
#
# COMPACT_ATOMS: atom_id res chain seq x y z
N MET A 1 -30.57 -1.15 -2.93
CA MET A 1 -29.50 -0.26 -3.42
C MET A 1 -29.23 -0.63 -4.87
N ASN A 2 -29.49 0.26 -5.83
CA ASN A 2 -29.16 0.01 -7.24
C ASN A 2 -27.64 0.09 -7.43
N GLN A 3 -27.03 -1.02 -7.81
CA GLN A 3 -25.61 -1.09 -8.15
C GLN A 3 -25.43 -0.41 -9.51
N ARG A 4 -24.63 0.66 -9.58
CA ARG A 4 -24.37 1.37 -10.84
C ARG A 4 -23.55 0.46 -11.75
N ASP A 5 -24.01 0.27 -12.97
CA ASP A 5 -23.29 -0.47 -14.01
C ASP A 5 -22.25 0.45 -14.67
N PHE A 6 -20.99 0.04 -14.63
CA PHE A 6 -19.86 0.76 -15.21
C PHE A 6 -19.24 0.04 -16.42
N SER A 7 -19.87 -1.03 -16.90
CA SER A 7 -19.31 -1.90 -17.97
C SER A 7 -19.04 -1.15 -19.28
N ASN A 8 -19.80 -0.09 -19.55
CA ASN A 8 -19.69 0.72 -20.78
C ASN A 8 -19.02 2.08 -20.57
N VAL A 9 -18.39 2.32 -19.42
CA VAL A 9 -17.71 3.60 -19.15
C VAL A 9 -16.30 3.58 -19.72
N GLN A 10 -15.99 4.56 -20.57
CA GLN A 10 -14.65 4.73 -21.11
C GLN A 10 -13.65 5.03 -19.99
N VAL A 11 -12.55 4.27 -19.95
CA VAL A 11 -11.45 4.51 -18.99
C VAL A 11 -10.78 5.84 -19.30
N MET A 12 -10.84 6.78 -18.36
CA MET A 12 -10.28 8.13 -18.52
C MET A 12 -8.75 8.13 -18.57
N ARG A 13 -8.10 7.31 -17.73
CA ARG A 13 -6.64 7.17 -17.70
C ARG A 13 -6.26 5.77 -17.22
N LYS A 14 -5.24 5.20 -17.86
CA LYS A 14 -4.54 4.02 -17.36
C LYS A 14 -3.19 4.47 -16.77
N PRO A 15 -2.71 3.82 -15.70
CA PRO A 15 -1.33 4.02 -15.28
C PRO A 15 -0.37 3.70 -16.43
N ASP A 16 0.76 4.39 -16.47
CA ASP A 16 1.88 4.01 -17.32
C ASP A 16 2.49 2.67 -16.86
N GLU A 17 3.48 2.17 -17.60
CA GLU A 17 4.16 0.91 -17.30
C GLU A 17 4.76 0.83 -15.88
N ASN A 18 5.06 1.99 -15.27
CA ASN A 18 5.66 2.08 -13.95
C ASN A 18 4.62 2.24 -12.82
N GLY A 19 3.34 2.34 -13.17
CA GLY A 19 2.26 2.47 -12.22
C GLY A 19 2.23 1.34 -11.19
N GLY A 20 2.32 1.72 -9.91
CA GLY A 20 2.22 0.78 -8.79
C GLY A 20 3.48 -0.03 -8.50
N ILE A 21 4.62 0.20 -9.18
CA ILE A 21 5.89 -0.50 -8.87
C ILE A 21 6.29 -0.30 -7.41
N GLN A 22 6.21 0.92 -6.89
CA GLN A 22 6.60 1.21 -5.50
C GLN A 22 5.66 0.52 -4.50
N LEU A 23 4.36 0.46 -4.80
CA LEU A 23 3.39 -0.24 -3.98
C LEU A 23 3.64 -1.75 -3.95
N LYS A 24 4.03 -2.35 -5.09
CA LYS A 24 4.44 -3.76 -5.16
C LYS A 24 5.67 -4.01 -4.29
N LYS A 25 6.70 -3.16 -4.38
CA LYS A 25 7.90 -3.29 -3.53
C LYS A 25 7.57 -3.19 -2.04
N PHE A 26 6.75 -2.20 -1.67
CA PHE A 26 6.32 -2.03 -0.28
C PHE A 26 5.52 -3.23 0.23
N LYS A 27 4.63 -3.78 -0.61
CA LYS A 27 3.88 -4.99 -0.32
C LYS A 27 4.79 -6.19 -0.05
N GLU A 28 5.84 -6.39 -0.84
CA GLU A 28 6.81 -7.48 -0.60
C GLU A 28 7.57 -7.31 0.71
N ILE A 29 7.92 -6.07 1.10
CA ILE A 29 8.56 -5.80 2.41
C ILE A 29 7.66 -6.27 3.54
N ILE A 30 6.38 -5.89 3.50
CA ILE A 30 5.41 -6.27 4.53
C ILE A 30 5.22 -7.79 4.57
N ARG A 31 5.03 -8.44 3.40
CA ARG A 31 4.88 -9.89 3.31
C ARG A 31 6.08 -10.62 3.93
N ASN A 32 7.29 -10.21 3.58
CA ASN A 32 8.51 -10.87 4.03
C ASN A 32 8.78 -10.65 5.53
N LYS A 33 8.50 -9.44 6.05
CA LYS A 33 8.82 -9.09 7.44
C LYS A 33 7.76 -9.57 8.43
N TYR A 34 6.49 -9.53 8.05
CA TYR A 34 5.36 -9.82 8.95
C TYR A 34 4.63 -11.13 8.62
N GLY A 35 5.02 -11.84 7.56
CA GLY A 35 4.35 -13.06 7.13
C GLY A 35 2.90 -12.84 6.66
N ALA A 36 2.55 -11.60 6.31
CA ALA A 36 1.18 -11.24 5.94
C ALA A 36 0.85 -11.69 4.51
N GLU A 37 -0.29 -12.36 4.33
CA GLU A 37 -0.82 -12.69 3.00
C GLU A 37 -1.48 -11.45 2.39
N ILE A 38 -0.78 -10.82 1.45
CA ILE A 38 -1.24 -9.60 0.77
C ILE A 38 -1.18 -9.79 -0.74
N ASP A 39 -2.25 -10.26 -1.34
CA ASP A 39 -2.35 -10.56 -2.76
C ASP A 39 -2.87 -9.37 -3.57
N ASN A 40 -3.83 -8.63 -3.01
CA ASN A 40 -4.42 -7.45 -3.65
C ASN A 40 -4.31 -6.17 -2.80
N TYR A 41 -4.76 -5.06 -3.38
CA TYR A 41 -4.73 -3.75 -2.73
C TYR A 41 -5.60 -3.71 -1.45
N TRP A 42 -6.74 -4.40 -1.44
CA TRP A 42 -7.67 -4.35 -0.32
C TRP A 42 -7.11 -5.04 0.92
N GLU A 43 -6.40 -6.15 0.74
CA GLU A 43 -5.67 -6.82 1.82
C GLU A 43 -4.55 -5.95 2.37
N LEU A 44 -3.82 -5.24 1.49
CA LEU A 44 -2.79 -4.30 1.93
C LEU A 44 -3.43 -3.20 2.77
N HIS A 45 -4.49 -2.57 2.25
CA HIS A 45 -5.22 -1.52 2.94
C HIS A 45 -5.73 -1.99 4.31
N LYS A 46 -6.33 -3.19 4.37
CA LYS A 46 -6.76 -3.78 5.64
C LYS A 46 -5.59 -3.92 6.61
N TRP A 47 -4.48 -4.50 6.16
CA TRP A 47 -3.28 -4.67 6.99
C TRP A 47 -2.78 -3.33 7.54
N THR A 48 -2.75 -2.27 6.74
CA THR A 48 -2.28 -0.95 7.19
C THR A 48 -3.14 -0.33 8.29
N ILE A 49 -4.44 -0.64 8.31
CA ILE A 49 -5.35 -0.15 9.34
C ILE A 49 -5.24 -1.01 10.60
N ASP A 50 -5.15 -2.33 10.42
CA ASP A 50 -5.07 -3.27 11.54
C ASP A 50 -3.71 -3.21 12.27
N ASN A 51 -2.63 -2.79 11.58
CA ASN A 51 -1.25 -2.77 12.08
C ASN A 51 -0.62 -1.36 11.93
N LEU A 52 -1.29 -0.36 12.52
CA LEU A 52 -0.98 1.05 12.26
C LEU A 52 0.46 1.43 12.65
N ALA A 53 0.97 0.94 13.78
CA ALA A 53 2.30 1.29 14.27
C ALA A 53 3.41 0.70 13.39
N GLU A 54 3.29 -0.60 13.08
CA GLU A 54 4.18 -1.33 12.17
C GLU A 54 4.16 -0.71 10.78
N PHE A 55 2.97 -0.36 10.28
CA PHE A 55 2.82 0.32 9.01
C PHE A 55 3.61 1.63 8.96
N TRP A 56 3.45 2.51 9.95
CA TRP A 56 4.16 3.79 9.97
C TRP A 56 5.67 3.61 10.12
N ALA A 57 6.12 2.63 10.88
CA ALA A 57 7.54 2.26 10.98
C ALA A 57 8.11 1.87 9.61
N GLU A 58 7.47 0.93 8.91
CA GLU A 58 7.94 0.48 7.59
C GLU A 58 7.87 1.59 6.54
N LEU A 59 6.80 2.39 6.56
CA LEU A 59 6.63 3.46 5.59
C LEU A 59 7.74 4.50 5.74
N TRP A 60 8.07 4.87 6.98
CA TRP A 60 9.12 5.82 7.30
C TRP A 60 10.47 5.37 6.75
N ASP A 61 10.82 4.10 6.99
CA ASP A 61 12.05 3.50 6.50
C ASP A 61 12.05 3.36 4.96
N PHE A 62 10.93 2.93 4.37
CA PHE A 62 10.80 2.70 2.93
C PHE A 62 10.93 3.98 2.10
N VAL A 63 10.33 5.08 2.55
CA VAL A 63 10.40 6.37 1.85
C VAL A 63 11.64 7.18 2.26
N GLY A 64 12.41 6.70 3.24
CA GLY A 64 13.67 7.31 3.65
C GLY A 64 13.51 8.68 4.31
N ILE A 65 12.50 8.85 5.18
CA ILE A 65 12.29 10.12 5.87
C ILE A 65 13.50 10.45 6.76
N ILE A 66 14.11 11.61 6.50
CA ILE A 66 15.22 12.15 7.29
C ILE A 66 14.64 12.96 8.45
N SER A 67 14.92 12.54 9.68
CA SER A 67 14.46 13.19 10.91
C SER A 67 15.59 13.22 11.95
N SER A 68 15.55 14.17 12.88
CA SER A 68 16.49 14.27 14.00
C SER A 68 16.32 13.18 15.06
N LYS A 69 15.15 12.54 15.08
CA LYS A 69 14.78 11.42 15.94
C LYS A 69 14.01 10.38 15.14
N LYS A 70 14.10 9.11 15.55
CA LYS A 70 13.30 8.04 14.95
C LYS A 70 11.81 8.18 15.31
N PHE A 71 10.97 7.46 14.58
CA PHE A 71 9.50 7.49 14.74
C PHE A 71 9.01 7.09 16.13
N ASP A 72 9.85 6.37 16.89
CA ASP A 72 9.59 5.83 18.22
C ASP A 72 10.25 6.64 19.37
N GLN A 73 10.77 7.85 19.09
CA GLN A 73 11.58 8.67 20.01
C GLN A 73 11.07 10.09 20.29
#